data_AF-A0A6S7I2W9-F1
#
_entry.id   AF-A0A6S7I2W9-F1
#
_cell.length_a   1.000
_cell.length_b   1.000
_cell.length_c   1.000
_cell.angle_alpha   90.00
_cell.angle_beta   90.00
_cell.angle_gamma   90.00
#
_symmetry.space_group_name_H-M   'P 1'
#
loop_
_entity.id
_entity.type
_entity.pdbx_description
1 polymer ?
#
loop_
_entity_poly.entity_id
_entity_poly.type
_entity_poly.pdbx_seq_one_letter_code
_entity_poly.pdbx_strand_id
1 'polypeptide(L)'
;MAKNIEQTSPQCAFCKKLQVHDTILCCKQCKAVYYCDRECQRKHWHDHKATCVALQSINHKDMKDNANLEFFATHLTPSQQNKL
;
A
#
# COMPACT_ATOMS: atom_id res chain seq x y z
N MET A 1 -7.34 -20.00 19.98
CA MET A 1 -7.91 -20.48 18.69
C MET A 1 -8.86 -19.38 18.23
N ALA A 2 -8.86 -18.82 17.02
CA ALA A 2 -7.96 -18.81 15.88
C ALA A 2 -8.00 -17.35 15.38
N LYS A 3 -6.87 -16.77 14.98
CA LYS A 3 -6.88 -15.45 14.33
C LYS A 3 -7.35 -15.65 12.89
N ASN A 4 -8.67 -15.64 12.66
CA ASN A 4 -9.26 -15.54 11.33
C ASN A 4 -9.09 -14.08 10.87
N ILE A 5 -7.88 -13.76 10.42
CA ILE A 5 -7.63 -12.61 9.56
C ILE A 5 -7.60 -13.23 8.17
N GLU A 6 -8.53 -12.85 7.31
CA GLU A 6 -8.51 -13.26 5.90
C GLU A 6 -7.13 -12.90 5.32
N GLN A 7 -6.27 -13.92 5.25
CA GLN A 7 -4.85 -13.78 5.02
C GLN A 7 -4.69 -13.61 3.52
N THR A 8 -4.86 -12.37 3.04
CA THR A 8 -4.69 -12.03 1.64
C THR A 8 -3.21 -12.25 1.28
N SER A 9 -2.92 -13.40 0.68
CA SER A 9 -1.59 -13.73 0.20
C SER A 9 -1.11 -12.64 -0.75
N PRO A 10 0.07 -12.06 -0.51
CA PRO A 10 0.56 -10.99 -1.37
C PRO A 10 0.79 -11.51 -2.79
N GLN A 11 0.32 -10.73 -3.78
CA GLN A 11 0.38 -11.07 -5.19
C GLN A 11 1.72 -10.60 -5.78
N CYS A 12 2.32 -11.42 -6.65
CA CYS A 12 3.50 -10.98 -7.39
C CYS A 12 3.14 -9.82 -8.33
N ALA A 13 3.83 -8.70 -8.20
CA ALA A 13 3.56 -7.50 -9.00
C ALA A 13 3.84 -7.70 -10.50
N PHE A 14 4.67 -8.67 -10.88
CA PHE A 14 4.95 -9.00 -12.28
C PHE A 14 3.96 -10.02 -12.86
N CYS A 15 4.03 -11.27 -12.38
CA CYS A 15 3.29 -12.39 -12.97
C CYS A 15 1.85 -12.54 -12.43
N LYS A 16 1.45 -11.70 -11.47
CA LYS A 16 0.11 -11.65 -10.87
C LYS A 16 -0.34 -12.96 -10.19
N LYS A 17 0.56 -13.92 -10.00
CA LYS A 17 0.26 -15.12 -9.20
C LYS A 17 0.19 -14.72 -7.72
N LEU A 18 -0.84 -15.21 -7.03
CA LEU A 18 -0.88 -15.18 -5.57
C LEU A 18 0.27 -16.03 -5.03
N GLN A 19 0.98 -15.54 -4.02
CA GLN A 19 1.97 -16.38 -3.36
C GLN A 19 1.32 -17.34 -2.38
N VAL A 20 1.52 -18.63 -2.64
CA VAL A 20 1.05 -19.73 -1.79
C VAL A 20 2.15 -20.16 -0.81
N HIS A 21 3.41 -19.80 -1.08
CA HIS A 21 4.53 -20.12 -0.20
C HIS A 21 4.71 -19.09 0.92
N ASP A 22 5.25 -19.56 2.04
CA ASP A 22 5.50 -18.75 3.24
C ASP A 22 6.52 -17.61 3.02
N THR A 23 7.29 -17.66 1.91
CA THR A 23 8.32 -16.67 1.62
C THR A 23 8.00 -15.92 0.33
N ILE A 24 7.75 -14.62 0.48
CA ILE A 24 7.64 -13.68 -0.64
C ILE A 24 8.79 -12.68 -0.59
N LEU A 25 9.37 -12.36 -1.75
CA LEU A 25 10.40 -11.34 -1.83
C LEU A 25 9.76 -9.96 -1.96
N CYS A 26 10.18 -9.00 -1.15
CA CYS A 26 9.85 -7.60 -1.35
C CYS A 26 11.03 -6.84 -1.96
N CYS A 27 10.73 -5.76 -2.68
CA CYS A 27 11.77 -4.84 -3.16
C CYS A 27 12.54 -4.26 -1.97
N LYS A 28 13.86 -4.45 -1.90
CA LYS A 28 14.68 -3.98 -0.76
C LYS A 28 14.69 -2.46 -0.58
N GLN A 29 14.46 -1.71 -1.66
CA GLN A 29 14.53 -0.25 -1.66
C GLN A 29 13.23 0.37 -1.12
N CYS A 30 12.08 0.03 -1.71
CA CYS A 30 10.80 0.60 -1.28
C CYS A 30 10.03 -0.26 -0.25
N LYS A 31 10.38 -1.55 -0.10
CA LYS A 31 9.73 -2.53 0.80
C LYS A 31 8.21 -2.70 0.64
N ALA A 32 7.61 -2.08 -0.38
CA ALA A 32 6.16 -2.02 -0.57
C ALA A 32 5.64 -2.91 -1.72
N VAL A 33 6.51 -3.34 -2.63
CA VAL A 33 6.13 -4.17 -3.79
C VAL A 33 6.73 -5.57 -3.65
N TYR A 34 5.90 -6.58 -3.92
CA TYR A 34 6.23 -7.98 -3.70
C TYR A 34 6.35 -8.79 -5.00
N TYR A 35 7.20 -9.82 -4.96
CA TYR A 35 7.56 -10.69 -6.07
C TYR A 35 7.73 -12.13 -5.60
N CYS A 36 7.38 -13.08 -6.46
CA CYS A 36 7.64 -14.49 -6.19
C CYS A 36 9.12 -14.84 -6.18
N ASP A 37 9.93 -14.16 -7.00
CA ASP A 37 11.36 -14.40 -7.16
C ASP A 37 12.09 -13.14 -7.67
N ARG A 38 13.41 -13.24 -7.76
CA ARG A 38 14.28 -12.16 -8.26
C ARG A 38 14.10 -11.91 -9.76
N GLU A 39 13.65 -12.90 -10.51
CA GLU A 39 13.46 -12.76 -11.96
C GLU A 39 12.27 -11.86 -12.27
N CYS A 40 11.15 -12.07 -11.58
CA CYS A 40 9.96 -11.23 -11.62
C CYS A 40 10.27 -9.80 -11.19
N GLN A 41 11.09 -9.62 -10.15
CA GLN A 41 11.56 -8.29 -9.74
C GLN A 41 12.36 -7.61 -10.87
N ARG A 42 13.31 -8.32 -11.48
CA ARG A 42 14.16 -7.78 -12.56
C ARG A 42 13.35 -7.44 -13.81
N LYS A 43 12.42 -8.31 -14.21
CA LYS A 43 11.54 -8.09 -15.37
C LYS A 43 10.62 -6.89 -15.18
N HIS A 44 10.09 -6.71 -13.97
CA HIS A 44 9.23 -5.57 -13.64
C HIS A 44 9.99 -4.27 -13.36
N TRP A 45 11.33 -4.28 -13.32
CA TRP A 45 12.11 -3.11 -12.91
C TRP A 45 11.85 -1.88 -13.77
N HIS A 46 11.67 -2.05 -15.08
CA HIS A 46 11.39 -0.93 -16.00
C HIS A 46 10.15 -0.13 -15.56
N ASP A 47 9.05 -0.83 -15.26
CA ASP A 47 7.78 -0.23 -14.84
C ASP A 47 7.81 0.18 -13.36
N HIS A 48 8.50 -0.60 -12.53
CA HIS A 48 8.59 -0.38 -11.10
C HIS A 48 9.47 0.80 -10.73
N LYS A 49 10.52 1.13 -11.49
CA LYS A 49 11.56 2.08 -11.06
C LYS A 49 10.99 3.43 -10.61
N ALA A 50 10.09 4.01 -11.40
CA ALA A 50 9.48 5.30 -11.07
C ALA A 50 8.67 5.23 -9.77
N THR A 51 7.84 4.19 -9.62
CA THR A 51 7.04 3.98 -8.41
C THR A 51 7.89 3.61 -7.20
N CYS A 52 9.01 2.90 -7.39
CA CYS A 52 9.96 2.55 -6.34
C CYS A 52 10.53 3.79 -5.66
N VAL A 53 10.94 4.79 -6.45
CA VAL A 53 11.50 6.05 -5.93
C VAL A 53 10.45 6.83 -5.14
N ALA A 54 9.22 6.93 -5.66
CA ALA A 54 8.11 7.58 -4.96
C ALA A 54 7.76 6.87 -3.64
N LEU A 55 7.74 5.53 -3.64
CA LEU A 55 7.43 4.75 -2.44
C LEU A 55 8.57 4.79 -1.41
N GLN A 56 9.82 4.93 -1.85
CA GLN A 56 10.94 5.12 -0.93
C GLN A 56 10.79 6.40 -0.12
N SER A 57 10.36 7.52 -0.74
CA SER A 57 10.20 8.79 -0.03
C SER A 57 9.05 8.78 0.98
N ILE A 58 8.02 7.95 0.75
CA ILE A 58 6.92 7.76 1.70
C ILE A 58 7.37 6.94 2.91
N ASN A 59 8.11 5.84 2.69
CA ASN A 59 8.55 4.96 3.77
C ASN A 59 9.58 5.59 4.73
N HIS A 60 10.22 6.69 4.34
CA HIS A 60 11.15 7.44 5.18
C HIS A 60 10.50 8.56 6.00
N LYS A 61 9.20 8.82 5.83
CA LYS A 61 8.47 9.71 6.73
C LYS A 61 7.98 8.88 7.90
N ASP A 62 8.76 8.91 8.97
CA ASP A 62 8.22 8.62 10.30
C ASP A 62 6.89 9.34 10.44
N MET A 63 5.86 8.60 10.83
CA MET A 63 4.54 9.12 11.19
C MET A 63 4.64 9.95 12.49
N LYS A 64 5.46 11.00 12.46
CA LYS A 64 5.42 12.11 13.40
C LYS A 64 4.85 13.27 12.60
N ASP A 65 3.53 13.25 12.47
CA ASP A 65 2.69 14.44 12.48
C ASP A 65 1.24 13.94 12.52
N ASN A 66 0.68 13.97 13.73
CA ASN A 66 -0.75 14.01 13.96
C ASN A 66 -1.28 15.32 13.36
N ALA A 67 -1.41 15.36 12.04
CA ALA A 67 -2.13 16.40 11.32
C ALA A 67 -3.53 15.85 11.04
N ASN A 68 -4.35 15.89 12.09
CA ASN A 68 -5.79 16.08 12.06
C ASN A 68 -6.46 15.84 10.68
N LEU A 69 -7.01 14.64 10.49
CA LEU A 69 -7.91 14.28 9.38
C LEU A 69 -9.28 14.97 9.57
N GLU A 70 -9.28 16.29 9.68
CA GLU A 70 -10.46 17.19 9.78
C GLU A 70 -10.43 18.19 8.61
N PHE A 71 -10.06 17.75 7.40
CA PHE A 71 -10.07 18.63 6.23
C PHE A 71 -11.16 18.31 5.19
N PHE A 72 -11.86 17.19 5.30
CA PHE A 72 -12.93 16.83 4.34
C PHE A 72 -14.30 16.53 4.98
N ALA A 73 -14.49 16.76 6.28
CA ALA A 73 -15.76 16.47 6.96
C ALA A 73 -16.61 17.72 7.29
N THR A 74 -16.18 18.93 6.93
CA THR A 74 -16.87 20.17 7.36
C THR A 74 -17.93 20.70 6.39
N HIS A 75 -18.15 20.08 5.22
CA HIS A 75 -19.07 20.65 4.22
C HIS A 75 -20.27 19.80 3.82
N LEU A 76 -20.47 18.61 4.40
CA LEU A 76 -21.70 17.86 4.16
C LEU A 76 -22.23 17.23 5.45
N THR A 77 -22.70 18.07 6.38
CA THR A 77 -23.76 17.69 7.32
C THR A 77 -25.08 18.36 6.92
N PRO A 78 -26.19 17.60 6.87
CA PRO A 78 -27.49 18.08 6.43
C PRO A 78 -28.11 18.90 7.56
N SER A 79 -28.02 20.22 7.49
CA SER A 79 -28.78 21.11 8.39
C SER A 79 -29.05 22.46 7.75
N GLN A 80 -29.93 22.45 6.76
CA GLN A 80 -30.82 23.58 6.50
C GLN A 80 -32.26 23.11 6.76
N GLN A 81 -32.53 22.71 8.00
CA GLN A 81 -33.88 22.77 8.53
C GLN A 81 -34.11 24.20 9.02
N ASN A 82 -34.96 24.89 8.28
CA ASN A 82 -35.93 25.87 8.76
C ASN A 82 -35.40 27.12 9.48
N LYS A 83 -35.36 28.25 8.76
CA LYS A 83 -35.60 29.58 9.34
C LYS A 83 -36.49 30.40 8.42
N LEU A 84 -37.73 30.60 8.91
CA LEU A 84 -38.82 31.52 8.54
C LEU A 84 -39.62 31.20 7.27
#